data_AF-A0A7V6C0B7-F1
#
_entry.id   AF-A0A7V6C0B7-F1
#
_cell.length_a   1.000
_cell.length_b   1.000
_cell.length_c   1.000
_cell.angle_alpha   90.00
_cell.angle_beta   90.00
_cell.angle_gamma   90.00
#
_symmetry.space_group_name_H-M   'P 1'
#
loop_
_entity.id
_entity.type
_entity.pdbx_description
1 polymer ?
#
loop_
_entity_poly.entity_id
_entity_poly.type
_entity_poly.pdbx_seq_one_letter_code
_entity_poly.pdbx_strand_id
1 'polypeptide(L)'
;MIDILFWLLVGQTISGLPAMLPGTEVRVVSSDLLTVYTSAIVEDNNLFFDNVLEPNVEVQILILPPNPDPKAVNALEGQALHAFISSDGDDIILKFEDMEGGLSFRKWLAEERNIVLHLIPIGGTYNDESN
;
A
#
# COMPACT_ATOMS: atom_id res chain seq x y z
N MET A 1 13.55 23.24 -11.42
CA MET A 1 14.65 23.38 -10.43
C MET A 1 14.04 23.25 -9.04
N ILE A 2 13.30 22.17 -8.82
CA ILE A 2 12.81 21.67 -7.54
C ILE A 2 13.13 20.18 -7.61
N ASP A 3 14.41 19.81 -7.55
CA ASP A 3 14.81 18.51 -8.15
C ASP A 3 15.82 17.69 -7.33
N ILE A 4 16.26 18.14 -6.15
CA ILE A 4 17.21 17.34 -5.35
C ILE A 4 16.89 17.42 -3.86
N LEU A 5 16.44 18.59 -3.36
CA LEU A 5 16.18 18.78 -1.94
C LEU A 5 14.94 18.02 -1.43
N PHE A 6 13.87 17.98 -2.24
CA PHE A 6 12.69 17.15 -1.95
C PHE A 6 13.03 15.66 -1.93
N TRP A 7 13.89 15.22 -2.87
CA TRP A 7 14.28 13.82 -3.00
C TRP A 7 15.15 13.32 -1.85
N LEU A 8 16.05 14.17 -1.33
CA LEU A 8 16.87 13.82 -0.17
C LEU A 8 16.01 13.62 1.10
N LEU A 9 14.96 14.43 1.27
CA LEU A 9 14.02 14.33 2.40
C LEU A 9 13.11 13.10 2.27
N VAL A 10 12.61 12.82 1.07
CA VAL A 10 11.75 11.66 0.79
C VAL A 10 12.52 10.33 0.88
N GLY A 11 13.76 10.26 0.38
CA GLY A 11 14.60 9.06 0.45
C GLY A 11 14.98 8.61 1.87
N GLN A 12 15.05 9.54 2.84
CA GLN A 12 15.31 9.22 4.24
C GLN A 12 14.07 8.60 4.92
N THR A 13 12.86 9.08 4.61
CA THR A 13 11.59 8.53 5.14
C THR A 13 11.26 7.17 4.50
N ILE A 14 11.58 6.97 3.23
CA ILE A 14 11.34 5.70 2.50
C ILE A 14 12.25 4.56 2.98
N SER A 15 13.41 4.87 3.58
CA SER A 15 14.34 3.83 4.06
C SER A 15 13.77 2.96 5.19
N GLY A 16 12.67 3.38 5.82
CA GLY A 16 11.93 2.58 6.81
C GLY A 16 10.84 1.68 6.21
N LEU A 17 10.53 1.81 4.91
CA LEU A 17 9.48 0.99 4.29
C LEU A 17 10.00 -0.43 3.99
N PRO A 18 9.20 -1.47 4.30
CA PRO A 18 9.57 -2.85 4.03
C PRO A 18 9.90 -3.11 2.56
N ALA A 19 10.76 -4.11 2.31
CA ALA A 19 11.05 -4.55 0.95
C ALA A 19 9.81 -5.21 0.32
N MET A 20 9.48 -4.79 -0.90
CA MET A 20 8.39 -5.34 -1.71
C MET A 20 8.95 -6.38 -2.68
N LEU A 21 9.30 -7.56 -2.16
CA LEU A 21 9.81 -8.67 -2.97
C LEU A 21 8.65 -9.43 -3.62
N PRO A 22 8.88 -10.17 -4.72
CA PRO A 22 7.88 -11.10 -5.23
C PRO A 22 7.40 -12.07 -4.14
N GLY A 23 6.08 -12.24 -4.04
CA GLY A 23 5.42 -13.02 -2.99
C GLY A 23 5.17 -12.25 -1.68
N THR A 24 5.56 -10.97 -1.57
CA THR A 24 5.15 -10.09 -0.48
C THR A 24 3.63 -9.91 -0.52
N GLU A 25 2.96 -10.07 0.62
CA GLU A 25 1.54 -9.84 0.77
C GLU A 25 1.31 -8.47 1.39
N VAL A 26 0.43 -7.66 0.79
CA VAL A 26 -0.01 -6.37 1.30
C VAL A 26 -1.47 -6.48 1.70
N ARG A 27 -1.80 -6.14 2.94
CA ARG A 27 -3.17 -6.12 3.43
C ARG A 27 -3.60 -4.71 3.77
N VAL A 28 -4.80 -4.35 3.34
CA VAL A 28 -5.50 -3.14 3.76
C VAL A 28 -6.45 -3.56 4.86
N VAL A 29 -6.24 -3.03 6.06
CA VAL A 29 -7.04 -3.35 7.24
C VAL A 29 -7.61 -2.09 7.88
N SER A 30 -8.64 -2.23 8.70
CA SER A 30 -9.22 -1.14 9.48
C SER A 30 -8.22 -0.57 10.48
N SER A 31 -8.46 0.67 10.93
CA SER A 31 -7.61 1.34 11.92
C SER A 31 -7.51 0.61 13.26
N ASP A 32 -8.49 -0.25 13.59
CA ASP A 32 -8.48 -1.11 14.77
C ASP A 32 -7.78 -2.47 14.55
N LEU A 33 -7.27 -2.73 13.34
CA LEU A 33 -6.63 -3.98 12.90
C LEU A 33 -7.52 -5.22 12.97
N LEU A 34 -8.83 -5.07 13.20
CA LEU A 34 -9.75 -6.20 13.38
C LEU A 34 -10.39 -6.66 12.06
N THR A 35 -10.47 -5.78 11.06
CA THR A 35 -11.13 -6.04 9.78
C THR A 35 -10.13 -5.92 8.65
N VAL A 36 -10.00 -6.98 7.86
CA VAL A 36 -9.24 -6.94 6.61
C VAL A 36 -10.21 -6.56 5.48
N TYR A 37 -9.98 -5.43 4.82
CA TYR A 37 -10.79 -4.99 3.69
C TYR A 37 -10.39 -5.72 2.40
N THR A 38 -9.08 -5.88 2.17
CA THR A 38 -8.54 -6.60 1.01
C THR A 38 -7.07 -6.96 1.26
N SER A 39 -6.59 -7.91 0.48
CA SER A 39 -5.20 -8.37 0.48
C SER A 39 -4.75 -8.60 -0.94
N ALA A 40 -3.52 -8.26 -1.25
CA ALA A 40 -2.92 -8.47 -2.55
C ALA A 40 -1.50 -9.02 -2.39
N ILE A 41 -1.08 -9.86 -3.32
CA ILE A 41 0.28 -10.40 -3.36
C ILE A 41 1.02 -9.74 -4.52
N VAL A 42 2.29 -9.42 -4.30
CA VAL A 42 3.19 -8.94 -5.36
C VAL A 42 3.52 -10.12 -6.27
N GLU A 43 2.97 -10.12 -7.47
CA GLU A 43 3.24 -11.12 -8.52
C GLU A 43 3.57 -10.42 -9.84
N ASP A 44 4.65 -10.83 -10.52
CA ASP A 44 5.10 -10.25 -11.78
C ASP A 44 5.16 -8.70 -11.78
N ASN A 45 5.62 -8.12 -10.66
CA ASN A 45 5.67 -6.68 -10.43
C ASN A 45 4.29 -5.98 -10.45
N ASN A 46 3.22 -6.71 -10.19
CA ASN A 46 1.89 -6.17 -10.04
C ASN A 46 1.36 -6.46 -8.65
N LEU A 47 0.54 -5.55 -8.14
CA LEU A 47 -0.21 -5.72 -6.91
C LEU A 47 -1.69 -5.47 -7.21
N PHE A 48 -2.50 -6.52 -7.16
CA PHE A 48 -3.92 -6.47 -7.52
C PHE A 48 -4.80 -6.58 -6.28
N PHE A 49 -5.48 -5.49 -5.93
CA PHE A 49 -6.56 -5.55 -4.94
C PHE A 49 -7.88 -5.87 -5.62
N ASP A 50 -8.58 -6.86 -5.08
CA ASP A 50 -9.79 -7.48 -5.64
C ASP A 50 -11.09 -6.89 -5.09
N ASN A 51 -11.00 -5.98 -4.12
CA ASN A 51 -12.16 -5.28 -3.56
C ASN A 51 -12.09 -3.78 -3.83
N VAL A 52 -13.28 -3.20 -3.95
CA VAL A 52 -13.45 -1.74 -3.95
C VAL A 52 -13.12 -1.22 -2.56
N LEU A 53 -12.20 -0.28 -2.49
CA LEU A 53 -11.88 0.44 -1.26
C LEU A 53 -12.78 1.66 -1.15
N GLU A 54 -13.38 1.86 0.02
CA GLU A 54 -14.21 3.03 0.28
C GLU A 54 -13.34 4.30 0.30
N PRO A 55 -13.76 5.36 -0.39
CA PRO A 55 -12.97 6.58 -0.49
C PRO A 55 -13.01 7.31 0.84
N ASN A 56 -11.97 8.08 1.11
CA ASN A 56 -11.89 8.89 2.31
C ASN A 56 -11.97 8.09 3.62
N VAL A 57 -11.53 6.83 3.60
CA VAL A 57 -11.47 5.96 4.79
C VAL A 57 -10.04 5.87 5.28
N GLU A 58 -9.87 5.99 6.60
CA GLU A 58 -8.59 5.70 7.26
C GLU A 58 -8.40 4.19 7.38
N VAL A 59 -7.23 3.74 6.95
CA VAL A 59 -6.86 2.33 6.90
C VAL A 59 -5.43 2.16 7.39
N GLN A 60 -5.07 0.91 7.64
CA GLN A 60 -3.75 0.48 8.01
C GLN A 60 -3.24 -0.46 6.93
N ILE A 61 -2.01 -0.23 6.46
CA ILE A 61 -1.37 -1.08 5.46
C ILE A 61 -0.35 -1.98 6.15
N LEU A 62 -0.57 -3.29 6.07
CA LEU A 62 0.35 -4.30 6.53
C LEU A 62 1.13 -4.85 5.34
N ILE A 63 2.46 -4.85 5.42
CA ILE A 63 3.33 -5.45 4.41
C ILE A 63 4.00 -6.67 5.03
N LEU A 64 3.64 -7.84 4.53
CA LEU A 64 4.06 -9.14 5.03
C LEU A 64 5.07 -9.74 4.06
N PRO A 65 6.26 -10.17 4.53
CA PRO A 65 7.25 -10.79 3.66
C PRO A 65 6.73 -12.12 3.09
N PRO A 66 7.28 -12.60 1.97
CA PRO A 66 6.93 -13.90 1.42
C PRO A 66 7.17 -15.02 2.44
N ASN A 67 6.18 -15.89 2.62
CA ASN A 67 6.19 -16.98 3.60
C ASN A 67 6.47 -16.50 5.04
N PRO A 68 5.63 -15.61 5.60
CA PRO A 68 5.87 -15.07 6.92
C PRO A 68 5.67 -16.18 7.97
N ASP A 69 6.58 -16.27 8.94
CA ASP A 69 6.33 -17.06 10.14
C ASP A 69 5.05 -16.52 10.79
N PRO A 70 4.03 -17.35 11.11
CA PRO A 70 2.82 -16.90 11.80
C PRO A 70 3.09 -16.07 13.05
N LYS A 71 4.22 -16.30 13.74
CA LYS A 71 4.65 -15.51 14.90
C LYS A 71 5.21 -14.14 14.50
N ALA A 72 5.82 -14.02 13.32
CA ALA A 72 6.30 -12.76 12.77
C ALA A 72 5.14 -11.88 12.26
N VAL A 73 4.04 -12.49 11.76
CA VAL A 73 2.83 -11.75 11.36
C VAL A 73 2.27 -10.93 12.52
N ASN A 74 2.12 -11.53 13.70
CA ASN A 74 1.64 -10.83 14.90
C ASN A 74 2.60 -9.70 15.36
N ALA A 75 3.90 -9.81 15.07
CA ALA A 75 4.87 -8.76 15.38
C ALA A 75 4.83 -7.60 14.35
N LEU A 76 4.36 -7.87 13.13
CA LEU A 76 4.21 -6.91 12.05
C LEU A 76 2.92 -6.08 12.16
N GLU A 77 1.93 -6.53 12.94
CA GLU A 77 0.75 -5.71 13.30
C GLU A 77 1.15 -4.38 13.97
N GLY A 78 2.28 -4.37 14.71
CA GLY A 78 2.86 -3.15 15.29
C GLY A 78 3.64 -2.27 14.30
N GLN A 79 3.80 -2.70 13.05
CA GLN A 79 4.46 -1.96 11.96
C GLN A 79 3.49 -1.55 10.86
N ALA A 80 2.19 -1.54 11.18
CA ALA A 80 1.17 -1.08 10.27
C ALA A 80 1.41 0.38 9.84
N LEU A 81 1.37 0.62 8.54
CA LEU A 81 1.53 1.96 7.99
C LEU A 81 0.16 2.63 7.96
N HIS A 82 0.06 3.76 8.66
CA HIS A 82 -1.16 4.56 8.66
C HIS A 82 -1.40 5.10 7.27
N ALA A 83 -2.61 4.95 6.75
CA ALA A 83 -2.94 5.39 5.40
C ALA A 83 -4.38 5.86 5.29
N PHE A 84 -4.69 6.48 4.15
CA PHE A 84 -6.01 6.95 3.81
C PHE A 84 -6.29 6.69 2.33
N ILE A 85 -7.48 6.19 2.03
CA ILE A 85 -7.91 5.97 0.64
C ILE A 85 -8.22 7.32 0.00
N SER A 86 -7.67 7.58 -1.19
CA SER A 86 -7.92 8.82 -1.94
C SER A 86 -9.42 9.06 -2.13
N SER A 87 -9.83 10.31 -2.33
CA SER A 87 -11.24 10.64 -2.56
C SER A 87 -11.83 9.98 -3.80
N ASP A 88 -10.97 9.65 -4.77
CA ASP A 88 -11.34 8.97 -6.02
C ASP A 88 -11.28 7.43 -5.90
N GLY A 89 -10.79 6.89 -4.77
CA GLY A 89 -10.67 5.45 -4.53
C GLY A 89 -9.58 4.76 -5.37
N ASP A 90 -8.73 5.53 -6.03
CA ASP A 90 -7.73 5.06 -6.98
C ASP A 90 -6.29 5.09 -6.43
N ASP A 91 -6.09 5.55 -5.20
CA ASP A 91 -4.78 5.60 -4.56
C ASP A 91 -4.90 5.44 -3.05
N ILE A 92 -3.78 5.06 -2.44
CA ILE A 92 -3.63 4.92 -0.99
C ILE A 92 -2.55 5.91 -0.56
N ILE A 93 -2.90 6.86 0.29
CA ILE A 93 -2.00 7.88 0.79
C ILE A 93 -1.45 7.45 2.14
N LEU A 94 -0.18 7.07 2.19
CA LEU A 94 0.52 6.76 3.44
C LEU A 94 0.75 8.05 4.23
N LYS A 95 0.34 8.08 5.49
CA LYS A 95 0.55 9.20 6.41
C LYS A 95 1.79 8.93 7.27
N PHE A 96 2.69 9.91 7.33
CA PHE A 96 3.82 9.91 8.25
C PHE A 96 3.72 11.15 9.14
N GLU A 97 4.07 11.02 10.42
CA GLU A 97 3.97 12.14 11.39
C GLU A 97 4.78 13.37 10.95
N ASP A 98 5.90 13.15 10.28
CA ASP A 98 6.82 14.22 9.84
C ASP A 98 6.58 14.69 8.39
N MET A 99 5.52 14.24 7.71
CA MET A 99 5.25 14.56 6.30
C MET A 99 3.84 15.11 6.08
N GLU A 100 3.76 16.41 5.74
CA GLU A 100 2.52 17.06 5.36
C GLU A 100 2.05 16.56 3.98
N GLY A 101 0.81 16.09 3.88
CA GLY A 101 0.21 15.59 2.62
C GLY A 101 0.39 14.09 2.35
N GLY A 102 1.32 13.41 3.04
CA GLY A 102 1.55 11.97 2.90
C GLY A 102 2.21 11.55 1.58
N LEU A 103 2.42 10.25 1.43
CA LEU A 103 3.05 9.62 0.26
C LEU A 103 2.03 8.77 -0.50
N SER A 104 1.90 9.00 -1.81
CA SER A 104 1.13 8.12 -2.70
C SER A 104 1.78 6.74 -2.77
N PHE A 105 1.09 5.72 -2.27
CA PHE A 105 1.56 4.34 -2.29
C PHE A 105 1.69 3.82 -3.73
N ARG A 106 0.74 4.19 -4.61
CA ARG A 106 0.81 3.87 -6.04
C ARG A 106 2.09 4.42 -6.67
N LYS A 107 2.40 5.70 -6.47
CA LYS A 107 3.59 6.33 -7.06
C LYS A 107 4.86 5.75 -6.48
N TRP A 108 4.90 5.56 -5.16
CA TRP A 108 6.04 4.96 -4.50
C TRP A 108 6.35 3.56 -5.03
N LEU A 109 5.33 2.68 -5.16
CA LEU A 109 5.51 1.36 -5.73
C LEU A 109 6.05 1.41 -7.17
N ALA A 110 5.50 2.30 -7.99
CA ALA A 110 5.89 2.43 -9.39
C ALA A 110 7.32 2.96 -9.56
N GLU A 111 7.69 4.01 -8.84
CA GLU A 111 8.97 4.71 -9.01
C GLU A 111 10.11 3.98 -8.28
N GLU A 112 9.88 3.52 -7.05
CA GLU A 112 10.94 2.96 -6.19
C GLU A 112 11.09 1.46 -6.31
N ARG A 113 10.04 0.75 -6.74
CA ARG A 113 9.99 -0.71 -6.78
C ARG A 113 9.62 -1.28 -8.14
N ASN A 114 9.29 -0.42 -9.11
CA ASN A 114 8.79 -0.81 -10.43
C ASN A 114 7.57 -1.76 -10.33
N ILE A 115 6.73 -1.57 -9.31
CA ILE A 115 5.51 -2.34 -9.06
C ILE A 115 4.28 -1.51 -9.47
N VAL A 116 3.39 -2.10 -10.26
CA VAL A 116 2.13 -1.46 -10.66
C VAL A 116 1.02 -1.85 -9.69
N LEU A 117 0.46 -0.84 -9.02
CA LEU A 117 -0.70 -1.01 -8.16
C LEU A 117 -2.00 -0.93 -8.98
N HIS A 118 -2.82 -1.96 -8.85
CA HIS A 118 -4.15 -2.04 -9.45
C HIS A 118 -5.19 -2.06 -8.34
N LEU A 119 -6.04 -1.04 -8.35
CA LEU A 119 -7.14 -0.85 -7.40
C LEU A 119 -8.44 -0.88 -8.20
N ILE A 120 -9.52 -1.39 -7.59
CA ILE A 120 -10.87 -1.27 -8.15
C ILE A 120 -11.43 0.10 -7.76
N PRO A 121 -11.61 1.03 -8.71
CA PRO A 121 -12.21 2.32 -8.39
C PRO A 121 -13.70 2.13 -8.05
N ILE A 122 -14.27 3.11 -7.37
CA ILE A 122 -15.68 3.09 -6.97
C ILE A 122 -16.54 3.18 -8.24
N GLY A 123 -17.40 2.19 -8.43
CA GLY A 123 -18.19 2.03 -9.66
C GLY A 123 -17.49 1.25 -10.77
N GLY A 124 -16.24 0.81 -10.56
CA GLY A 124 -15.56 -0.18 -11.38
C GLY A 124 -16.03 -1.59 -11.03
N THR A 125 -16.26 -2.41 -12.04
CA THR A 125 -16.35 -3.87 -11.89
C THR A 125 -15.04 -4.45 -12.43
N TYR A 126 -14.43 -5.38 -11.70
CA TYR A 126 -13.38 -6.21 -12.28
C TYR A 126 -14.05 -7.09 -13.33
N ASN A 127 -13.97 -6.70 -14.60
CA ASN A 127 -14.34 -7.57 -15.69
C ASN A 127 -13.20 -8.58 -15.83
N ASP A 128 -13.34 -9.72 -15.15
CA ASP A 128 -12.61 -10.92 -15.52
C ASP A 128 -13.13 -11.36 -16.90
N GLU A 129 -12.58 -10.75 -17.96
CA GLU A 129 -12.73 -11.25 -19.32
C GLU A 129 -11.70 -12.37 -19.55
N SER A 130 -11.75 -13.42 -18.74
CA SER A 130 -11.13 -14.70 -19.07
C SER A 130 -12.17 -15.57 -19.77
N ASN A 131 -12.25 -15.46 -21.09
CA ASN A 131 -12.90 -16.45 -21.96
C ASN A 131 -11.92 -17.00 -22.98
#